data_AF-A0A7C1J284-F1
#
_entry.id   AF-A0A7C1J284-F1
#
_cell.length_a   1.000
_cell.length_b   1.000
_cell.length_c   1.000
_cell.angle_alpha   90.00
_cell.angle_beta   90.00
_cell.angle_gamma   90.00
#
_symmetry.space_group_name_H-M   'P 1'
#
loop_
_entity.id
_entity.type
_entity.pdbx_description
1 polymer ?
#
loop_
_entity_poly.entity_id
_entity_poly.type
_entity_poly.pdbx_seq_one_letter_code
_entity_poly.pdbx_strand_id
1 'polypeptide(L)'
;MVSDRLKYQRNMDRALERDLTEPEWEALQTHFGESPQSADYWERLQQVDWLLDTTPLVVPSPGFASRVMAAIAAMPLPAFANRKIGLGLALGLLAVAFLTVPVLSGALLVLLSAITNPGTINTILQGATSGISYLADLIRNLVQELRTVAVDTPMIPALLMTAIPLSMVWVWLVWHLSGGSRFFSKHRLT
;
A
#
# COMPACT_ATOMS: atom_id res chain seq x y z
N MET A 1 16.58 30.88 -10.29
CA MET A 1 17.64 30.08 -10.94
C MET A 1 17.18 28.68 -11.35
N VAL A 2 16.78 27.78 -10.44
CA VAL A 2 16.29 26.43 -10.85
C VAL A 2 14.95 26.51 -11.62
N SER A 3 14.06 27.41 -11.20
CA SER A 3 12.79 27.70 -11.86
C SER A 3 12.95 28.12 -13.34
N ASP A 4 13.96 28.94 -13.60
CA ASP A 4 14.13 29.59 -14.90
C ASP A 4 14.68 28.59 -15.92
N ARG A 5 15.61 27.73 -15.48
CA ARG A 5 16.11 26.60 -16.29
C ARG A 5 14.97 25.67 -16.72
N LEU A 6 14.07 25.31 -15.80
CA LEU A 6 12.94 24.43 -16.11
C LEU A 6 11.95 25.08 -17.09
N LYS A 7 11.77 26.40 -17.00
CA LYS A 7 10.95 27.16 -17.96
C LYS A 7 11.55 27.12 -19.36
N TYR A 8 12.86 27.36 -19.50
CA TYR A 8 13.52 27.30 -20.80
C TYR A 8 13.56 25.90 -21.40
N GLN A 9 13.79 24.87 -20.58
CA GLN A 9 13.71 23.47 -21.01
C GLN A 9 12.33 23.13 -21.57
N ARG A 10 11.26 23.52 -20.84
CA ARG A 10 9.89 23.30 -21.33
C ARG A 10 9.61 24.04 -22.63
N ASN A 11 10.15 25.24 -22.81
CA ASN A 11 9.99 26.01 -24.04
C ASN A 11 10.78 25.38 -25.21
N MET A 12 11.95 24.78 -24.97
CA MET A 12 12.65 23.98 -25.97
C MET A 12 11.82 22.79 -26.42
N ASP A 13 11.25 22.03 -25.46
CA ASP A 13 10.41 20.86 -25.79
C ASP A 13 9.19 21.26 -26.62
N ARG A 14 8.48 22.33 -26.22
CA ARG A 14 7.33 22.87 -26.98
C ARG A 14 7.72 23.42 -28.35
N ALA A 15 8.95 23.92 -28.51
CA ALA A 15 9.45 24.36 -29.81
C ALA A 15 9.68 23.18 -30.77
N LEU A 16 10.13 22.01 -30.28
CA LEU A 16 10.21 20.78 -31.10
C LEU A 16 8.82 20.34 -31.55
N GLU A 17 7.82 20.44 -30.68
CA GLU A 17 6.42 20.12 -30.98
C GLU A 17 5.71 21.17 -31.86
N ARG A 18 6.38 22.27 -32.22
CA ARG A 18 5.81 23.42 -32.95
C ARG A 18 4.61 24.08 -32.25
N ASP A 19 4.58 24.03 -30.92
CA ASP A 19 3.51 24.57 -30.06
C ASP A 19 3.92 25.89 -29.36
N LEU A 20 4.98 26.54 -29.82
CA LEU A 20 5.45 27.80 -29.24
C LEU A 20 4.80 29.02 -29.92
N THR A 21 4.41 30.01 -29.14
CA THR A 21 3.95 31.30 -29.69
C THR A 21 5.14 32.16 -30.11
N GLU A 22 4.96 33.04 -31.11
CA GLU A 22 6.00 33.95 -31.61
C GLU A 22 6.77 34.73 -30.52
N PRO A 23 6.12 35.36 -29.52
CA PRO A 23 6.85 36.08 -28.47
C PRO A 23 7.65 35.16 -27.54
N GLU A 24 7.21 33.91 -27.36
CA GLU A 24 7.96 32.91 -26.57
C GLU A 24 9.19 32.41 -27.34
N TRP A 25 9.11 32.36 -28.66
CA TRP A 25 10.22 31.99 -29.54
C TRP A 25 11.32 33.06 -29.56
N GLU A 26 10.96 34.33 -29.65
CA GLU A 26 11.93 35.45 -29.55
C GLU A 26 12.65 35.46 -28.19
N ALA A 27 11.91 35.22 -27.10
CA ALA A 27 12.50 35.12 -25.76
C ALA A 27 13.47 33.92 -25.65
N LEU A 28 13.16 32.80 -26.31
CA LEU A 28 14.02 31.62 -26.34
C LEU A 28 15.29 31.86 -27.18
N GLN A 29 15.18 32.51 -28.34
CA GLN A 29 16.34 32.90 -29.15
C GLN A 29 17.27 33.87 -28.41
N THR A 30 16.70 34.85 -27.70
CA THR A 30 17.47 35.77 -26.87
C THR A 30 18.28 35.01 -25.82
N HIS A 31 17.67 34.01 -25.18
CA HIS A 31 18.36 33.16 -24.21
C HIS A 31 19.49 32.32 -24.82
N PHE A 32 19.36 31.87 -26.07
CA PHE A 32 20.47 31.21 -26.78
C PHE A 32 21.64 32.15 -27.04
N GLY A 33 21.38 33.43 -27.31
CA GLY A 33 22.42 34.45 -27.43
C GLY A 33 23.16 34.74 -26.12
N GLU A 34 22.46 34.64 -24.99
CA GLU A 34 23.03 34.88 -23.65
C GLU A 34 23.79 33.67 -23.09
N SER A 35 23.42 32.45 -23.48
CA SER A 35 23.96 31.20 -22.94
C SER A 35 24.38 30.25 -24.07
N PRO A 36 25.69 30.23 -24.43
CA PRO A 36 26.22 29.30 -25.43
C PRO A 36 25.93 27.83 -25.10
N GLN A 37 25.94 27.48 -23.81
CA GLN A 37 25.61 26.13 -23.35
C GLN A 37 24.16 25.72 -23.67
N SER A 38 23.23 26.67 -23.62
CA SER A 38 21.82 26.43 -23.96
C SER A 38 21.64 26.23 -25.47
N ALA A 39 22.43 26.93 -26.30
CA ALA A 39 22.42 26.79 -27.75
C ALA A 39 22.98 25.42 -28.19
N ASP A 40 24.11 24.99 -27.62
CA ASP A 40 24.70 23.66 -27.91
C ASP A 40 23.74 22.52 -27.52
N TYR A 41 23.01 22.68 -26.40
CA TYR A 41 22.02 21.70 -25.97
C TYR A 41 20.83 21.64 -26.94
N TRP A 42 20.37 22.79 -27.44
CA TRP A 42 19.30 22.89 -28.42
C TRP A 42 19.67 22.23 -29.75
N GLU A 43 20.89 22.44 -30.25
CA GLU A 43 21.37 21.79 -31.48
C GLU A 43 21.37 20.26 -31.36
N ARG A 44 21.82 19.73 -30.21
CA ARG A 44 21.79 18.29 -29.93
C ARG A 44 20.37 17.74 -29.88
N LEU A 45 19.43 18.49 -29.29
CA LEU A 45 18.01 18.11 -29.26
C LEU A 45 17.43 18.04 -30.67
N GLN A 46 17.67 19.05 -31.50
CA GLN A 46 17.23 19.04 -32.91
C GLN A 46 17.85 17.89 -33.70
N GLN A 47 19.11 17.55 -33.44
CA GLN A 47 19.75 16.41 -34.09
C GLN A 47 19.08 15.08 -33.70
N VAL A 48 18.72 14.91 -32.43
CA VAL A 48 17.99 13.72 -31.96
C VAL A 48 16.60 13.66 -32.58
N ASP A 49 15.87 14.77 -32.62
CA ASP A 49 14.56 14.87 -33.24
C ASP A 49 14.61 14.47 -34.72
N TRP A 50 15.60 14.99 -35.45
CA TRP A 50 15.85 14.61 -36.84
C TRP A 50 16.19 13.12 -37.01
N LEU A 51 16.99 12.54 -36.11
CA LEU A 51 17.30 11.11 -36.13
C LEU A 51 16.05 10.25 -35.89
N LEU A 52 15.15 10.69 -35.00
CA LEU A 52 13.90 9.99 -34.73
C LEU A 52 12.92 10.10 -35.90
N ASP A 53 12.81 11.26 -36.52
CA ASP A 53 11.94 11.49 -37.69
C ASP A 53 12.41 10.71 -38.93
N THR A 54 13.73 10.58 -39.11
CA THR A 54 14.32 9.80 -40.21
C THR A 54 14.38 8.29 -39.94
N THR A 55 14.13 7.85 -38.71
CA THR A 55 14.11 6.42 -38.37
C THR A 55 12.83 5.78 -38.93
N PRO A 56 12.93 4.70 -39.73
CA PRO A 56 11.74 4.03 -40.25
C PRO A 56 10.89 3.50 -39.10
N LEU A 57 9.60 3.88 -39.10
CA LEU A 57 8.61 3.39 -38.15
C LEU A 57 8.55 1.86 -38.20
N VAL A 58 9.08 1.19 -37.17
CA VAL A 58 9.04 -0.26 -37.05
C VAL A 58 7.63 -0.67 -36.66
N VAL A 59 6.81 -1.03 -37.65
CA VAL A 59 5.49 -1.61 -37.40
C VAL A 59 5.69 -3.03 -36.88
N PRO A 60 5.07 -3.41 -35.74
CA PRO A 60 5.17 -4.78 -35.25
C PRO A 60 4.59 -5.75 -36.27
N SER A 61 5.21 -6.93 -36.39
CA SER A 61 4.69 -7.99 -37.27
C SER A 61 3.21 -8.29 -36.98
N PRO A 62 2.41 -8.62 -38.01
CA PRO A 62 1.01 -8.99 -37.80
C PRO A 62 0.89 -10.12 -36.77
N GLY A 63 -0.08 -9.98 -35.87
CA GLY A 63 -0.31 -10.94 -34.78
C GLY A 63 0.65 -10.83 -33.58
N PHE A 64 1.45 -9.77 -33.46
CA PHE A 64 2.25 -9.54 -32.25
C PHE A 64 1.37 -9.46 -30.99
N ALA A 65 0.30 -8.66 -31.04
CA ALA A 65 -0.62 -8.51 -29.91
C ALA A 65 -1.26 -9.85 -29.51
N SER A 66 -1.65 -10.69 -30.47
CA SER A 66 -2.20 -12.02 -30.17
C SER A 66 -1.16 -12.94 -29.54
N ARG A 67 0.11 -12.88 -29.97
CA ARG A 67 1.19 -13.68 -29.36
C ARG A 67 1.50 -13.21 -27.94
N VAL A 68 1.52 -11.91 -27.69
CA VAL A 68 1.71 -11.35 -26.34
C VAL A 68 0.54 -11.73 -25.43
N MET A 69 -0.70 -11.59 -25.89
CA MET A 69 -1.87 -11.96 -25.10
C MET A 69 -1.93 -13.46 -24.83
N ALA A 70 -1.53 -14.30 -25.79
CA ALA A 70 -1.39 -15.74 -25.58
C ALA A 70 -0.31 -16.04 -24.53
N ALA A 71 0.82 -15.34 -24.56
CA ALA A 71 1.88 -15.50 -23.57
C ALA A 71 1.44 -15.05 -22.16
N ILE A 72 0.69 -13.95 -22.05
CA ILE A 72 0.12 -13.46 -20.79
C ILE A 72 -0.92 -14.46 -20.26
N ALA A 73 -1.80 -14.97 -21.12
CA ALA A 73 -2.80 -15.97 -20.73
C ALA A 73 -2.18 -17.31 -20.32
N ALA A 74 -1.03 -17.66 -20.89
CA ALA A 74 -0.27 -18.84 -20.52
C ALA A 74 0.56 -18.65 -19.23
N MET A 75 0.73 -17.42 -18.74
CA MET A 75 1.34 -17.23 -17.43
C MET A 75 0.39 -17.75 -16.35
N PRO A 76 0.87 -18.56 -15.40
CA PRO A 76 0.06 -18.99 -14.28
C PRO A 76 -0.36 -17.75 -13.50
N LEU A 77 -1.66 -17.46 -13.51
CA LEU A 77 -2.23 -16.38 -12.70
C LEU A 77 -1.76 -16.54 -11.25
N PRO A 78 -1.31 -15.46 -10.60
CA PRO A 78 -0.86 -15.54 -9.22
C PRO A 78 -1.99 -16.11 -8.37
N ALA A 79 -1.65 -17.01 -7.45
CA ALA A 79 -2.60 -17.82 -6.67
C ALA A 79 -3.72 -17.01 -5.99
N PHE A 80 -3.54 -15.70 -5.82
CA PHE A 80 -4.54 -14.75 -5.33
C PHE A 80 -5.80 -14.63 -6.21
N ALA A 81 -5.76 -15.02 -7.49
CA ALA A 81 -6.93 -14.99 -8.39
C ALA A 81 -7.91 -16.17 -8.15
N ASN A 82 -7.55 -17.15 -7.31
CA ASN A 82 -8.48 -18.21 -6.94
C ASN A 82 -9.57 -17.66 -6.00
N ARG A 83 -10.79 -17.56 -6.54
CA ARG A 83 -12.04 -17.05 -5.92
C ARG A 83 -12.36 -17.60 -4.52
N LYS A 84 -11.72 -18.68 -4.08
CA LYS A 84 -11.86 -19.29 -2.74
C LYS A 84 -11.03 -18.60 -1.65
N ILE A 85 -10.01 -17.81 -2.01
CA ILE A 85 -9.17 -17.06 -1.05
C ILE A 85 -9.88 -15.78 -0.56
N GLY A 86 -10.85 -15.27 -1.33
CA GLY A 86 -11.53 -14.00 -1.04
C GLY A 86 -12.32 -13.99 0.27
N LEU A 87 -12.87 -15.12 0.71
CA LEU A 87 -13.74 -15.16 1.89
C LEU A 87 -12.95 -15.15 3.20
N GLY A 88 -11.85 -15.91 3.28
CA GLY A 88 -10.94 -15.87 4.42
C GLY A 88 -10.20 -14.54 4.53
N LEU A 89 -9.82 -13.97 3.38
CA LEU A 89 -9.18 -12.65 3.34
C LEU A 89 -10.17 -11.55 3.72
N ALA A 90 -11.42 -11.60 3.24
CA ALA A 90 -12.47 -10.65 3.64
C ALA A 90 -12.80 -10.75 5.13
N LEU A 91 -12.89 -11.95 5.70
CA LEU A 91 -13.10 -12.15 7.15
C LEU A 91 -11.90 -11.67 7.97
N GLY A 92 -10.68 -11.95 7.52
CA GLY A 92 -9.47 -11.42 8.15
C GLY A 92 -9.42 -9.90 8.11
N LEU A 93 -9.75 -9.29 6.98
CA LEU A 93 -9.80 -7.83 6.84
C LEU A 93 -10.90 -7.22 7.71
N LEU A 94 -12.05 -7.87 7.81
CA LEU A 94 -13.16 -7.42 8.65
C LEU A 94 -12.81 -7.50 10.13
N ALA A 95 -12.14 -8.57 10.57
CA ALA A 95 -11.65 -8.70 11.94
C ALA A 95 -10.57 -7.65 12.28
N VAL A 96 -9.62 -7.43 11.36
CA VAL A 96 -8.60 -6.38 11.52
C VAL A 96 -9.23 -4.99 11.55
N ALA A 97 -10.19 -4.71 10.66
CA ALA A 97 -10.93 -3.44 10.63
C ALA A 97 -11.69 -3.21 11.94
N PHE A 98 -12.34 -4.23 12.48
CA PHE A 98 -13.08 -4.13 13.75
C PHE A 98 -12.17 -3.82 14.95
N LEU A 99 -10.92 -4.31 14.92
CA LEU A 99 -9.91 -4.02 15.93
C LEU A 99 -9.24 -2.65 15.74
N THR A 100 -9.02 -2.23 14.50
CA THR A 100 -8.32 -0.96 14.21
C THR A 100 -9.19 0.27 14.41
N VAL A 101 -10.50 0.21 14.12
CA VAL A 101 -11.43 1.34 14.28
C VAL A 101 -11.44 1.92 15.72
N PRO A 102 -11.63 1.12 16.79
CA PRO A 102 -11.62 1.67 18.15
C PRO A 102 -10.24 2.18 18.57
N VAL A 103 -9.16 1.56 18.11
CA VAL A 103 -7.78 2.00 18.38
C VAL A 103 -7.48 3.34 17.72
N LEU A 104 -7.86 3.50 16.45
CA LEU A 104 -7.69 4.76 15.70
C LEU A 104 -8.56 5.87 16.27
N SER A 105 -9.82 5.60 16.63
CA SER A 105 -10.69 6.57 17.31
C SER A 105 -10.10 7.02 18.64
N GLY A 106 -9.56 6.09 19.44
CA GLY A 106 -8.85 6.41 20.68
C GLY A 106 -7.63 7.30 20.42
N ALA A 107 -6.79 6.95 19.45
CA ALA A 107 -5.62 7.74 19.08
C ALA A 107 -5.99 9.16 18.60
N LEU A 108 -7.06 9.29 17.82
CA LEU A 108 -7.54 10.58 17.31
C LEU A 108 -8.04 11.48 18.45
N LEU A 109 -8.77 10.91 19.41
CA LEU A 109 -9.22 11.64 20.60
C LEU A 109 -8.03 12.12 21.45
N VAL A 110 -7.01 11.27 21.63
CA VAL A 110 -5.78 11.66 22.34
C VAL A 110 -5.07 12.82 21.62
N LEU A 111 -4.96 12.75 20.29
CA LEU A 111 -4.33 13.81 19.50
C LEU A 111 -5.12 15.12 19.59
N LEU A 112 -6.44 15.06 19.50
CA LEU A 112 -7.32 16.23 19.58
C LEU A 112 -7.30 16.86 20.98
N SER A 113 -7.26 16.06 22.03
CA SER A 113 -7.10 16.54 23.41
C SER A 113 -5.72 17.15 23.67
N ALA A 114 -4.66 16.62 23.08
CA ALA A 114 -3.30 17.16 23.21
C ALA A 114 -3.16 18.55 22.57
N ILE A 115 -3.86 18.80 21.45
CA ILE A 115 -3.88 20.10 20.77
C ILE A 115 -4.75 21.12 21.51
N THR A 116 -5.91 20.67 22.02
CA THR A 116 -6.91 21.58 22.61
C THR A 116 -6.53 22.03 24.02
N ASN A 117 -5.85 21.19 24.81
CA ASN A 117 -5.46 21.55 26.16
C ASN A 117 -4.22 20.73 26.62
N PRO A 118 -3.02 21.34 26.70
CA PRO A 118 -1.78 20.62 27.01
C PRO A 118 -1.74 20.03 28.43
N GLY A 119 -2.62 20.47 29.35
CA GLY A 119 -2.76 19.90 30.69
C GLY A 119 -3.46 18.53 30.75
N THR A 120 -4.15 18.13 29.67
CA THR A 120 -4.96 16.90 29.65
C THR A 120 -4.17 15.61 29.42
N ILE A 121 -2.89 15.72 29.05
CA ILE A 121 -2.02 14.55 28.81
C ILE A 121 -1.88 13.71 30.09
N ASN A 122 -1.80 14.35 31.26
CA ASN A 122 -1.70 13.64 32.55
C ASN A 122 -3.00 12.91 32.91
N THR A 123 -4.16 13.50 32.58
CA THR A 123 -5.48 12.88 32.78
C THR A 123 -5.72 11.71 31.83
N ILE A 124 -5.18 11.79 30.61
CA ILE A 124 -5.22 10.68 29.64
C ILE A 124 -4.27 9.56 30.04
N LEU A 125 -3.06 9.85 30.53
CA LEU A 125 -2.17 8.81 31.07
C LEU A 125 -2.81 8.10 32.27
N GLN A 126 -3.42 8.87 33.19
CA GLN A 126 -4.17 8.30 34.31
C GLN A 126 -5.38 7.50 33.82
N GLY A 127 -6.14 8.01 32.85
CA GLY A 127 -7.26 7.31 32.21
C GLY A 127 -6.83 6.05 31.46
N ALA A 128 -5.63 6.01 30.87
CA ALA A 128 -5.07 4.83 30.23
C ALA A 128 -4.68 3.77 31.27
N THR A 129 -4.08 4.16 32.41
CA THR A 129 -3.85 3.24 33.53
C THR A 129 -5.16 2.73 34.14
N SER A 130 -6.17 3.59 34.28
CA SER A 130 -7.51 3.20 34.75
C SER A 130 -8.25 2.32 33.74
N GLY A 131 -8.02 2.54 32.45
CA GLY A 131 -8.56 1.73 31.35
C GLY A 131 -7.93 0.34 31.32
N ILE A 132 -6.63 0.25 31.59
CA ILE A 132 -5.92 -1.03 31.76
C ILE A 132 -6.44 -1.78 32.99
N SER A 133 -6.70 -1.09 34.11
CA SER A 133 -7.31 -1.73 35.29
C SER A 133 -8.77 -2.13 35.03
N TYR A 134 -9.54 -1.33 34.27
CA TYR A 134 -10.88 -1.70 33.82
C TYR A 134 -10.86 -2.93 32.92
N LEU A 135 -9.90 -3.05 32.01
CA LEU A 135 -9.71 -4.25 31.19
C LEU A 135 -9.31 -5.45 32.06
N ALA A 136 -8.43 -5.25 33.05
CA ALA A 136 -8.05 -6.30 33.98
C ALA A 136 -9.23 -6.76 34.86
N ASP A 137 -10.07 -5.84 35.32
CA ASP A 137 -11.28 -6.14 36.09
C ASP A 137 -12.38 -6.73 35.22
N LEU A 138 -12.51 -6.31 33.96
CA LEU A 138 -13.45 -6.90 33.01
C LEU A 138 -13.03 -8.34 32.67
N ILE A 139 -11.73 -8.61 32.50
CA ILE A 139 -11.19 -9.97 32.33
C ILE A 139 -11.41 -10.80 33.61
N ARG A 140 -11.14 -10.23 34.80
CA ARG A 140 -11.38 -10.94 36.07
C ARG A 140 -12.86 -11.25 36.26
N ASN A 141 -13.75 -10.29 36.02
CA ASN A 141 -15.19 -10.47 36.11
C ASN A 141 -15.67 -11.50 35.09
N LEU A 142 -15.16 -11.46 33.85
CA LEU A 142 -15.47 -12.49 32.85
C LEU A 142 -15.03 -13.87 33.33
N VAL A 143 -13.80 -14.00 33.86
CA VAL A 143 -13.28 -15.27 34.38
C VAL A 143 -14.10 -15.75 35.58
N GLN A 144 -14.53 -14.84 36.44
CA GLN A 144 -15.26 -15.15 37.66
C GLN A 144 -16.72 -15.53 37.35
N GLU A 145 -17.38 -14.84 36.42
CA GLU A 145 -18.67 -15.24 35.85
C GLU A 145 -18.56 -16.57 35.08
N LEU A 146 -17.50 -16.76 34.28
CA LEU A 146 -17.28 -18.06 33.63
C LEU A 146 -17.12 -19.18 34.65
N ARG A 147 -16.52 -18.90 35.81
CA ARG A 147 -16.33 -19.90 36.88
C ARG A 147 -17.63 -20.22 37.61
N THR A 148 -18.47 -19.23 37.89
CA THR A 148 -19.79 -19.45 38.49
C THR A 148 -20.74 -20.14 37.52
N VAL A 149 -20.79 -19.70 36.27
CA VAL A 149 -21.66 -20.30 35.24
C VAL A 149 -21.17 -21.70 34.83
N ALA A 150 -19.86 -21.99 34.89
CA ALA A 150 -19.34 -23.35 34.68
C ALA A 150 -19.67 -24.33 35.82
N VAL A 151 -19.93 -23.83 37.04
CA VAL A 151 -20.35 -24.65 38.18
C VAL A 151 -21.86 -24.92 38.12
N ASP A 152 -22.66 -23.92 37.74
CA ASP A 152 -24.12 -24.06 37.65
C ASP A 152 -24.60 -24.71 36.35
N THR A 153 -23.79 -24.68 35.28
CA THR A 153 -24.13 -25.23 33.97
C THR A 153 -22.96 -26.09 33.43
N PRO A 154 -22.94 -27.42 33.69
CA PRO A 154 -21.84 -28.30 33.31
C PRO A 154 -21.64 -28.45 31.79
N MET A 155 -22.51 -27.84 30.97
CA MET A 155 -22.42 -27.83 29.50
C MET A 155 -21.40 -26.80 28.97
N ILE A 156 -21.08 -25.75 29.73
CA ILE A 156 -20.12 -24.70 29.32
C ILE A 156 -18.66 -25.18 29.24
N PRO A 157 -18.11 -25.95 30.21
CA PRO A 157 -16.75 -26.48 30.05
C PRO A 157 -16.62 -27.42 28.84
N ALA A 158 -17.70 -28.12 28.45
CA ALA A 158 -17.71 -28.91 27.23
C ALA A 158 -17.62 -28.03 25.97
N LEU A 159 -18.35 -26.91 25.92
CA LEU A 159 -18.24 -25.91 24.85
C LEU A 159 -16.85 -25.27 24.79
N LEU A 160 -16.26 -24.91 25.93
CA LEU A 160 -14.88 -24.38 26.00
C LEU A 160 -13.85 -25.41 25.52
N MET A 161 -14.04 -26.70 25.84
CA MET A 161 -13.19 -27.77 25.30
C MET A 161 -13.29 -27.89 23.78
N THR A 162 -14.42 -27.53 23.16
CA THR A 162 -14.53 -27.48 21.68
C THR A 162 -13.98 -26.20 21.06
N ALA A 163 -13.90 -25.11 21.82
CA ALA A 163 -13.34 -23.84 21.35
C ALA A 163 -11.81 -23.90 21.20
N ILE A 164 -11.12 -24.70 22.01
CA ILE A 164 -9.66 -24.92 21.94
C ILE A 164 -9.23 -25.56 20.60
N PRO A 165 -9.76 -26.72 20.16
CA PRO A 165 -9.42 -27.29 18.87
C PRO A 165 -9.88 -26.39 17.71
N LEU A 166 -11.01 -25.68 17.87
CA LEU A 166 -11.47 -24.74 16.85
C LEU A 166 -10.50 -23.56 16.66
N SER A 167 -9.95 -23.02 17.74
CA SER A 167 -8.93 -21.97 17.68
C SER A 167 -7.58 -22.48 17.16
N MET A 168 -7.17 -23.71 17.49
CA MET A 168 -6.00 -24.36 16.87
C MET A 168 -6.18 -24.55 15.36
N VAL A 169 -7.36 -24.99 14.91
CA VAL A 169 -7.69 -25.12 13.48
C VAL A 169 -7.66 -23.74 12.81
N TRP A 170 -8.15 -22.71 13.48
CA TRP A 170 -8.15 -21.34 12.96
C TRP A 170 -6.73 -20.79 12.81
N VAL A 171 -5.88 -20.92 13.84
CA VAL A 171 -4.47 -20.52 13.80
C VAL A 171 -3.69 -21.32 12.75
N TRP A 172 -3.94 -22.62 12.66
CA TRP A 172 -3.34 -23.48 11.64
C TRP A 172 -3.76 -23.05 10.23
N LEU A 173 -5.02 -22.69 10.03
CA LEU A 173 -5.55 -22.24 8.74
C LEU A 173 -4.98 -20.87 8.37
N VAL A 174 -4.86 -19.93 9.31
CA VAL A 174 -4.19 -18.64 9.12
C VAL A 174 -2.70 -18.84 8.78
N TRP A 175 -2.00 -19.73 9.48
CA TRP A 175 -0.61 -20.07 9.21
C TRP A 175 -0.42 -20.73 7.82
N HIS A 176 -1.32 -21.64 7.45
CA HIS A 176 -1.31 -22.30 6.14
C HIS A 176 -1.57 -21.30 5.00
N LEU A 177 -2.55 -20.40 5.18
CA LEU A 177 -2.89 -19.37 4.19
C LEU A 177 -1.85 -18.25 4.07
N SER A 178 -1.11 -17.94 5.14
CA SER A 178 -0.02 -16.96 5.15
C SER A 178 1.31 -17.48 4.56
N GLY A 179 1.33 -18.71 4.03
CA GLY A 179 2.45 -19.22 3.25
C GLY A 179 3.49 -20.03 4.02
N GLY A 180 3.12 -20.60 5.18
CA GLY A 180 4.01 -21.37 6.04
C GLY A 180 4.69 -22.60 5.40
N SER A 181 4.24 -23.08 4.23
CA SER A 181 4.88 -24.25 3.58
C SER A 181 6.17 -23.91 2.81
N ARG A 182 6.52 -22.64 2.61
CA ARG A 182 7.81 -22.26 1.98
C ARG A 182 9.02 -22.45 2.89
N PHE A 183 8.81 -22.62 4.20
CA PHE A 183 9.92 -22.77 5.15
C PHE A 183 10.44 -24.21 5.28
N PHE A 184 9.59 -25.23 5.04
CA PHE A 184 9.98 -26.64 5.23
C PHE A 184 10.60 -27.32 4.00
N SER A 185 10.59 -26.68 2.82
CA SER A 185 11.15 -27.27 1.59
C SER A 185 12.67 -27.07 1.42
N LYS A 186 13.36 -26.41 2.37
CA LYS A 186 14.80 -26.10 2.25
C LYS A 186 15.77 -27.07 2.96
N HIS A 187 15.29 -28.13 3.62
CA HIS A 187 16.16 -29.06 4.37
C HIS A 187 16.14 -30.53 3.92
N ARG A 188 15.65 -30.84 2.72
CA ARG A 188 15.98 -32.12 2.06
C ARG A 188 16.78 -31.82 0.81
N LEU A 189 18.10 -31.76 0.98
CA LEU A 189 19.14 -32.04 -0.01
C LEU A 189 20.47 -31.71 0.67
N THR A 190 21.01 -32.68 1.41
CA THR A 190 22.43 -32.91 1.65
C THR A 190 22.60 -34.32 2.18
#